data_AF-A0A7J8LRX4-F1
#
_entry.id   AF-A0A7J8LRX4-F1
#
_cell.length_a   1.000
_cell.length_b   1.000
_cell.length_c   1.000
_cell.angle_alpha   90.00
_cell.angle_beta   90.00
_cell.angle_gamma   90.00
#
_symmetry.space_group_name_H-M   'P 1'
#
loop_
_entity.id
_entity.type
_entity.pdbx_description
1 polymer ?
#
loop_
_entity_poly.entity_id
_entity_poly.type
_entity_poly.pdbx_seq_one_letter_code
_entity_poly.pdbx_strand_id
1 'polypeptide(L)'
;MVELLIDCVRNPAYLDWEVNEQLQKVKEEIAEAAKNPHGLLLEAIHSAGYSGALANPLLAPESAVNMLNSTVLEDFVAENFTASRMVLAATGVEHEELLSVAEPLLSDLPNVPRAQEPKSVYTGGDYRCQADSGGQTHFALAFELPGGWHNEKEAIILTVLQILMGGGGSFSAGGPGKGMYSRLCKLILVSTCLESVSTSSVLFSIQQHLQPYWLIWNTSYNCKPAFRPSITNPFTVR
;
A
#
# COMPACT_ATOMS: atom_id res chain seq x y z
N MET A 1 -12.58 -8.26 -25.64
CA MET A 1 -11.89 -7.80 -24.42
C MET A 1 -12.56 -8.34 -23.17
N VAL A 2 -13.89 -8.17 -23.03
CA VAL A 2 -14.65 -8.69 -21.89
C VAL A 2 -14.54 -10.22 -21.74
N GLU A 3 -14.72 -10.97 -22.82
CA GLU A 3 -14.60 -12.44 -22.83
C GLU A 3 -13.24 -12.93 -22.32
N LEU A 4 -12.15 -12.44 -22.90
CA LEU A 4 -10.78 -12.81 -22.49
C LEU A 4 -10.51 -12.47 -21.02
N LEU A 5 -10.95 -11.30 -20.56
CA LEU A 5 -10.75 -10.90 -19.16
C LEU A 5 -11.50 -11.84 -18.22
N ILE A 6 -12.76 -12.15 -18.53
CA ILE A 6 -13.57 -13.04 -17.70
C ILE A 6 -12.96 -14.44 -17.67
N ASP A 7 -12.53 -14.98 -18.81
CA ASP A 7 -11.93 -16.31 -18.87
C ASP A 7 -10.62 -16.39 -18.06
N CYS A 8 -9.71 -15.42 -18.22
CA CYS A 8 -8.46 -15.39 -17.45
C CYS A 8 -8.67 -15.25 -15.93
N VAL A 9 -9.73 -14.58 -15.48
CA VAL A 9 -10.02 -14.39 -14.05
C VAL A 9 -10.78 -15.58 -13.48
N ARG A 10 -11.72 -16.15 -14.23
CA ARG A 10 -12.65 -17.17 -13.75
C ARG A 10 -12.10 -18.59 -13.89
N ASN A 11 -11.39 -18.87 -14.99
CA ASN A 11 -10.93 -20.21 -15.36
C ASN A 11 -9.40 -20.29 -15.44
N PRO A 12 -8.64 -19.82 -14.42
CA PRO A 12 -7.19 -19.95 -14.47
C PRO A 12 -6.78 -21.41 -14.35
N ALA A 13 -5.76 -21.79 -15.13
CA ALA A 13 -5.07 -23.06 -14.99
C ALA A 13 -3.66 -22.79 -14.44
N TYR A 14 -3.39 -23.20 -13.20
CA TYR A 14 -2.10 -22.98 -12.56
C TYR A 14 -1.15 -24.14 -12.83
N LEU A 15 -0.51 -24.13 -14.00
CA LEU A 15 0.42 -25.18 -14.40
C LEU A 15 1.72 -25.06 -13.59
N ASP A 16 2.17 -26.16 -12.99
CA ASP A 16 3.31 -26.16 -12.07
C ASP A 16 4.56 -25.50 -12.66
N TRP A 17 4.84 -25.71 -13.95
CA TRP A 17 6.02 -25.12 -14.59
C TRP A 17 5.90 -23.60 -14.74
N GLU A 18 4.71 -23.08 -15.05
CA GLU A 18 4.46 -21.64 -15.16
C GLU A 18 4.56 -20.99 -13.78
N VAL A 19 3.94 -21.61 -12.76
CA VAL A 19 4.02 -21.14 -11.38
C VAL A 19 5.47 -21.10 -10.91
N ASN A 20 6.25 -22.16 -11.15
CA ASN A 20 7.67 -22.19 -10.79
C ASN A 20 8.50 -21.12 -11.52
N GLU A 21 8.22 -20.86 -12.79
CA GLU A 21 8.88 -19.78 -13.54
C GLU A 21 8.56 -18.41 -12.94
N GLN A 22 7.28 -18.14 -12.62
CA GLN A 22 6.87 -16.88 -12.00
C GLN A 22 7.45 -16.72 -10.59
N LEU A 23 7.55 -17.79 -9.81
CA LEU A 23 8.15 -17.74 -8.46
C LEU A 23 9.62 -17.30 -8.50
N GLN A 24 10.39 -17.65 -9.54
CA GLN A 24 11.76 -17.15 -9.69
C GLN A 24 11.78 -15.64 -9.95
N LYS A 25 10.90 -15.15 -10.83
CA LYS A 25 10.78 -13.71 -11.13
C LYS A 25 10.34 -12.92 -9.90
N VAL A 26 9.37 -13.43 -9.14
CA VAL A 26 8.89 -12.80 -7.90
C VAL A 26 10.02 -12.65 -6.87
N LYS A 27 10.94 -13.62 -6.77
CA LYS A 27 12.11 -13.49 -5.88
C LYS A 27 13.02 -12.34 -6.30
N GLU A 28 13.26 -12.18 -7.60
CA GLU A 28 14.04 -11.08 -8.15
C GLU A 28 13.35 -9.73 -7.93
N GLU A 29 12.03 -9.68 -8.14
CA GLU A 29 11.21 -8.47 -7.92
C GLU A 29 11.20 -8.06 -6.44
N ILE A 30 11.09 -9.00 -5.50
CA ILE A 30 11.18 -8.71 -4.06
C ILE A 30 12.56 -8.15 -3.71
N ALA A 31 13.63 -8.74 -4.25
CA ALA A 31 14.99 -8.27 -4.02
C ALA A 31 15.22 -6.86 -4.60
N GLU A 32 14.60 -6.54 -5.74
CA GLU A 32 14.65 -5.20 -6.33
C GLU A 32 13.79 -4.20 -5.54
N ALA A 33 12.58 -4.59 -5.14
CA ALA A 33 11.69 -3.77 -4.32
C ALA A 33 12.34 -3.40 -2.98
N ALA A 34 13.15 -4.29 -2.40
CA ALA A 34 13.92 -4.02 -1.18
C ALA A 34 14.97 -2.90 -1.36
N LYS A 35 15.35 -2.54 -2.58
CA LYS A 35 16.25 -1.40 -2.83
C LYS A 35 15.52 -0.06 -2.78
N ASN A 36 14.18 -0.06 -2.79
CA ASN A 36 13.37 1.15 -2.70
C ASN A 36 13.01 1.44 -1.23
N PRO A 37 13.68 2.42 -0.56
CA PRO A 37 13.46 2.71 0.85
C PRO A 37 12.03 3.20 1.14
N HIS A 38 11.35 3.82 0.17
CA HIS A 38 9.97 4.27 0.36
C HIS A 38 9.01 3.08 0.46
N GLY A 39 9.16 2.07 -0.38
CA GLY A 39 8.36 0.85 -0.31
C GLY A 39 8.59 0.09 0.99
N LEU A 40 9.86 -0.03 1.42
CA LEU A 40 10.19 -0.68 2.69
C LEU A 40 9.60 0.04 3.90
N LEU A 41 9.68 1.38 3.94
CA LEU A 41 9.07 2.15 5.03
C LEU A 41 7.56 1.95 5.08
N LEU A 42 6.92 1.80 3.92
CA LEU A 42 5.48 1.58 3.84
C LEU A 42 5.06 0.21 4.41
N GLU A 43 5.77 -0.85 4.06
CA GLU A 43 5.59 -2.18 4.65
C GLU A 43 5.88 -2.18 6.16
N ALA A 44 6.95 -1.48 6.57
CA ALA A 44 7.33 -1.36 7.97
C ALA A 44 6.26 -0.67 8.83
N ILE A 45 5.63 0.39 8.31
CA ILE A 45 4.54 1.08 9.02
C ILE A 45 3.35 0.14 9.28
N HIS A 46 2.95 -0.65 8.28
CA HIS A 46 1.80 -1.54 8.41
C HIS A 46 2.10 -2.70 9.37
N SER A 47 3.23 -3.36 9.18
CA SER A 47 3.66 -4.48 10.02
C SER A 47 3.94 -4.08 11.47
N ALA A 48 4.46 -2.88 11.72
CA ALA A 48 4.73 -2.40 13.08
C ALA A 48 3.51 -1.75 13.72
N GLY A 49 2.67 -1.06 12.96
CA GLY A 49 1.54 -0.28 13.48
C GLY A 49 0.30 -1.10 13.79
N TYR A 50 0.09 -2.23 13.10
CA TYR A 50 -1.10 -3.06 13.24
C TYR A 50 -0.81 -4.45 13.80
N SER A 51 -1.85 -5.04 14.35
CA SER A 51 -1.96 -6.48 14.60
C SER A 51 -3.16 -7.05 13.85
N GLY A 52 -2.99 -8.23 13.26
CA GLY A 52 -4.03 -8.90 12.47
C GLY A 52 -3.89 -8.64 10.96
N ALA A 53 -5.03 -8.49 10.27
CA ALA A 53 -5.08 -8.54 8.81
C ALA A 53 -4.18 -7.53 8.10
N LEU A 54 -4.05 -6.31 8.64
CA LEU A 54 -3.22 -5.25 8.05
C LEU A 54 -1.74 -5.37 8.35
N ALA A 55 -1.36 -6.22 9.29
CA ALA A 55 0.05 -6.49 9.58
C ALA A 55 0.64 -7.49 8.60
N ASN A 56 -0.20 -8.15 7.79
CA ASN A 56 0.26 -9.10 6.78
C ASN A 56 1.06 -8.35 5.69
N PRO A 57 2.27 -8.82 5.35
CA PRO A 57 3.10 -8.14 4.38
C PRO A 57 2.51 -8.29 2.97
N LEU A 58 2.58 -7.22 2.18
CA LEU A 58 2.19 -7.28 0.78
C LEU A 58 3.29 -7.95 -0.06
N LEU A 59 4.55 -7.66 0.26
CA LEU A 59 5.70 -8.35 -0.31
C LEU A 59 5.93 -9.65 0.47
N ALA A 60 5.64 -10.78 -0.18
CA ALA A 60 5.77 -12.08 0.45
C ALA A 60 7.20 -12.31 0.96
N PRO A 61 7.39 -12.72 2.23
CA PRO A 61 8.72 -13.07 2.72
C PRO A 61 9.24 -14.30 1.97
N GLU A 62 10.55 -14.44 1.86
CA GLU A 62 11.17 -15.54 1.11
C GLU A 62 10.70 -16.92 1.57
N SER A 63 10.46 -17.09 2.87
CA SER A 63 9.88 -18.32 3.43
C SER A 63 8.47 -18.62 2.88
N ALA A 64 7.63 -17.61 2.70
CA ALA A 64 6.29 -17.76 2.14
C ALA A 64 6.35 -18.05 0.63
N VAL A 65 7.22 -17.35 -0.11
CA VAL A 65 7.42 -17.58 -1.56
C VAL A 65 7.80 -19.04 -1.84
N ASN A 66 8.65 -19.63 -1.00
CA ASN A 66 9.06 -21.04 -1.14
C ASN A 66 7.94 -22.05 -0.82
N MET A 67 6.86 -21.63 -0.16
CA MET A 67 5.71 -22.49 0.15
C MET A 67 4.59 -22.39 -0.89
N LEU A 68 4.58 -21.35 -1.73
CA LEU A 68 3.59 -21.17 -2.79
C LEU A 68 3.73 -22.28 -3.84
N ASN A 69 2.58 -22.80 -4.28
CA ASN A 69 2.47 -23.82 -5.31
C ASN A 69 1.10 -23.73 -5.97
N SER A 70 0.88 -24.46 -7.05
CA SER A 70 -0.37 -24.41 -7.82
C SER A 70 -1.62 -24.71 -6.98
N THR A 71 -1.57 -25.74 -6.12
CA THR A 71 -2.73 -26.09 -5.29
C THR A 71 -3.13 -24.97 -4.32
N VAL A 72 -2.14 -24.30 -3.71
CA VAL A 72 -2.41 -23.15 -2.82
C VAL A 72 -3.05 -21.99 -3.58
N LEU A 73 -2.64 -21.75 -4.84
CA LEU A 73 -3.23 -20.71 -5.69
C LEU A 73 -4.65 -21.06 -6.12
N GLU A 74 -4.88 -22.31 -6.53
CA GLU A 74 -6.20 -22.83 -6.89
C GLU A 74 -7.18 -22.70 -5.72
N ASP A 75 -6.78 -23.15 -4.53
CA ASP A 75 -7.60 -23.05 -3.31
C ASP A 75 -7.89 -21.58 -2.97
N PHE A 76 -6.88 -20.72 -3.01
CA PHE A 76 -7.05 -19.30 -2.73
C PHE A 76 -8.05 -18.63 -3.70
N VAL A 77 -7.94 -18.90 -5.00
CA VAL A 77 -8.84 -18.34 -6.01
C VAL A 77 -10.25 -18.90 -5.86
N ALA A 78 -10.40 -20.21 -5.70
CA ALA A 78 -11.70 -20.85 -5.49
C ALA A 78 -12.42 -20.29 -4.26
N GLU A 79 -11.68 -20.02 -3.18
CA GLU A 79 -12.24 -19.45 -1.96
C GLU A 79 -12.51 -17.95 -2.07
N ASN A 80 -11.74 -17.19 -2.85
CA ASN A 80 -11.77 -15.72 -2.83
C ASN A 80 -12.45 -15.04 -4.02
N PHE A 81 -12.48 -15.67 -5.19
CA PHE A 81 -12.99 -15.08 -6.43
C PHE A 81 -14.46 -15.48 -6.62
N THR A 82 -15.31 -14.99 -5.71
CA THR A 82 -16.76 -15.29 -5.69
C THR A 82 -17.58 -14.16 -6.31
N ALA A 83 -18.75 -14.49 -6.88
CA ALA A 83 -19.63 -13.51 -7.53
C ALA A 83 -19.92 -12.27 -6.65
N SER A 84 -20.14 -12.47 -5.35
CA SER A 84 -20.41 -11.41 -4.36
C SER A 84 -19.23 -10.46 -4.09
N ARG A 85 -18.05 -10.72 -4.67
CA ARG A 85 -16.81 -9.94 -4.53
C ARG A 85 -16.21 -9.51 -5.88
N MET A 86 -16.90 -9.73 -6.98
CA MET A 86 -16.44 -9.34 -8.32
C MET A 86 -17.23 -8.13 -8.83
N VAL A 87 -16.53 -7.19 -9.45
CA VAL A 87 -17.12 -6.02 -10.11
C VAL A 87 -16.48 -5.87 -11.49
N LEU A 88 -17.30 -5.90 -12.54
CA LEU A 88 -16.87 -5.59 -13.90
C LEU A 88 -17.16 -4.10 -14.17
N ALA A 89 -16.11 -3.30 -14.27
CA ALA A 89 -16.21 -1.87 -14.58
C ALA A 89 -15.77 -1.60 -16.02
N ALA A 90 -16.55 -0.81 -16.75
CA ALA A 90 -16.23 -0.36 -18.10
C ALA A 90 -16.47 1.14 -18.24
N THR A 91 -15.72 1.78 -19.13
CA THR A 91 -15.87 3.19 -19.50
C THR A 91 -15.86 3.31 -21.02
N GLY A 92 -16.71 4.19 -21.57
CA GLY A 92 -16.85 4.37 -23.02
C GLY A 92 -17.48 3.17 -23.75
N VAL A 93 -18.24 2.32 -23.04
CA VAL A 93 -18.98 1.17 -23.59
C VAL A 93 -20.45 1.32 -23.22
N GLU A 94 -21.34 1.02 -24.16
CA GLU A 94 -22.79 1.04 -23.92
C GLU A 94 -23.17 -0.06 -22.92
N HIS A 95 -24.07 0.24 -21.99
CA HIS A 95 -24.38 -0.68 -20.89
C HIS A 95 -24.99 -1.99 -21.38
N GLU A 96 -25.94 -1.90 -22.31
CA GLU A 96 -26.62 -3.05 -22.89
C GLU A 96 -25.66 -3.94 -23.70
N GLU A 97 -24.71 -3.34 -24.41
CA GLU A 97 -23.68 -4.08 -25.14
C GLU A 97 -22.79 -4.86 -24.16
N LEU A 98 -22.36 -4.23 -23.06
CA LEU A 98 -21.57 -4.88 -22.03
C LEU A 98 -22.33 -6.05 -21.39
N LEU A 99 -23.61 -5.85 -21.04
CA LEU A 99 -24.45 -6.88 -20.45
C LEU A 99 -24.65 -8.06 -21.39
N SER A 100 -24.91 -7.81 -22.68
CA SER A 100 -25.12 -8.87 -23.68
C SER A 100 -23.96 -9.86 -23.80
N VAL A 101 -22.74 -9.42 -23.48
CA VAL A 101 -21.52 -10.24 -23.48
C VAL A 101 -21.20 -10.79 -22.08
N ALA A 102 -21.32 -9.97 -21.04
CA ALA A 102 -20.89 -10.34 -19.69
C ALA A 102 -21.86 -11.29 -18.97
N GLU A 103 -23.17 -11.12 -19.16
CA GLU A 103 -24.18 -11.92 -18.46
C GLU A 103 -24.08 -13.42 -18.78
N PRO A 104 -23.95 -13.87 -20.05
CA PRO A 104 -23.76 -15.28 -20.36
C PRO A 104 -22.48 -15.88 -19.77
N LEU A 105 -21.47 -15.06 -19.46
CA LEU A 105 -20.15 -15.50 -18.97
C LEU A 105 -20.01 -15.49 -17.45
N LEU A 106 -20.92 -14.82 -16.73
CA LEU A 106 -20.84 -14.62 -15.27
C LEU A 106 -22.09 -15.08 -14.50
N SER A 107 -23.23 -15.26 -15.18
CA SER A 107 -24.52 -15.56 -14.53
C SER A 107 -24.59 -16.92 -13.83
N ASP A 108 -23.73 -17.86 -14.20
CA ASP A 108 -23.64 -19.21 -13.63
C ASP A 108 -22.63 -19.32 -12.47
N LEU A 109 -21.99 -18.22 -12.07
CA LEU A 109 -21.12 -18.21 -10.88
C LEU A 109 -21.93 -18.52 -9.61
N PRO A 110 -21.38 -19.32 -8.67
CA PRO A 110 -22.09 -19.70 -7.47
C PRO A 110 -22.35 -18.48 -6.57
N ASN A 111 -23.58 -18.37 -6.09
CA ASN A 111 -23.97 -17.36 -5.12
C ASN A 111 -23.55 -17.78 -3.71
N VAL A 112 -22.28 -17.55 -3.39
CA VAL A 112 -21.70 -17.84 -2.06
C VAL A 112 -21.87 -16.61 -1.14
N PRO A 113 -22.32 -16.80 0.12
CA PRO A 113 -22.36 -15.74 1.11
C PRO A 113 -21.01 -15.04 1.24
N ARG A 114 -21.03 -13.72 1.35
CA ARG A 114 -19.80 -12.94 1.52
C ARG A 114 -19.15 -13.28 2.86
N ALA A 115 -17.89 -13.72 2.82
CA ALA A 115 -17.10 -13.96 4.02
C ALA A 115 -16.93 -12.68 4.86
N GLN A 116 -16.84 -12.83 6.18
CA GLN A 116 -16.57 -11.69 7.06
C GLN A 116 -15.18 -11.14 6.80
N GLU A 117 -15.07 -9.82 6.81
CA GLU A 117 -13.80 -9.14 6.61
C GLU A 117 -12.87 -9.38 7.81
N PRO A 118 -11.59 -9.71 7.56
CA PRO A 118 -10.65 -9.96 8.63
C PRO A 118 -10.36 -8.66 9.38
N LYS A 119 -10.34 -8.74 10.72
CA LYS A 119 -10.16 -7.56 11.57
C LYS A 119 -8.68 -7.22 11.75
N SER A 120 -8.42 -5.95 11.97
CA SER A 120 -7.12 -5.42 12.36
C SER A 120 -7.28 -4.43 13.51
N VAL A 121 -6.26 -4.31 14.34
CA VAL A 121 -6.22 -3.37 15.47
C VAL A 121 -4.92 -2.58 15.42
N TYR A 122 -5.02 -1.25 15.42
CA TYR A 122 -3.87 -0.38 15.55
C TYR A 122 -3.31 -0.45 16.97
N THR A 123 -2.03 -0.81 17.08
CA THR A 123 -1.31 -0.90 18.36
C THR A 123 -0.21 0.14 18.46
N GLY A 124 0.11 0.83 17.37
CA GLY A 124 1.35 1.58 17.22
C GLY A 124 2.57 0.64 17.23
N GLY A 125 3.76 1.21 17.09
CA GLY A 125 5.00 0.45 17.08
C GLY A 125 6.21 1.29 16.66
N ASP A 126 7.39 0.69 16.78
CA ASP A 126 8.65 1.23 16.28
C ASP A 126 9.38 0.11 15.52
N TYR A 127 9.79 0.40 14.30
CA TYR A 127 10.57 -0.51 13.47
C TYR A 127 11.83 0.19 13.00
N ARG A 128 12.97 -0.47 13.20
CA ARG A 128 14.28 0.04 12.79
C ARG A 128 15.06 -1.08 12.13
N CYS A 129 15.57 -0.82 10.93
CA CYS A 129 16.53 -1.67 10.27
C CYS A 129 17.75 -0.86 9.85
N GLN A 130 18.91 -1.53 9.78
CA GLN A 130 20.08 -0.99 9.11
C GLN A 130 19.92 -1.27 7.62
N ALA A 131 20.15 -0.25 6.78
CA ALA A 131 20.11 -0.37 5.33
C ALA A 131 21.35 0.28 4.73
N ASP A 132 21.90 -0.33 3.69
CA ASP A 132 23.02 0.23 2.93
C ASP A 132 22.52 1.35 1.99
N SER A 133 22.02 2.43 2.58
CA SER A 133 21.37 3.55 1.88
C SER A 133 22.34 4.68 1.48
N GLY A 134 23.60 4.36 1.18
CA GLY A 134 24.55 5.33 0.63
C GLY A 134 24.81 6.57 1.52
N GLY A 135 24.68 6.43 2.84
CA GLY A 135 24.84 7.52 3.81
C GLY A 135 23.55 8.30 4.13
N GLN A 136 22.43 7.94 3.49
CA GLN A 136 21.12 8.47 3.80
C GLN A 136 20.40 7.61 4.84
N THR A 137 19.58 8.22 5.67
CA THR A 137 18.64 7.50 6.53
C THR A 137 17.22 7.95 6.20
N HIS A 138 16.34 6.98 6.10
CA HIS A 138 14.94 7.18 5.81
C HIS A 138 14.11 6.85 7.06
N PHE A 139 13.14 7.69 7.39
CA PHE A 139 12.16 7.36 8.43
C PHE A 139 10.76 7.78 8.03
N ALA A 140 9.80 7.10 8.65
CA ALA A 140 8.38 7.33 8.48
C ALA A 140 7.68 7.43 9.84
N LEU A 141 6.83 8.45 10.00
CA LEU A 141 5.89 8.53 11.12
C LEU A 141 4.47 8.44 10.57
N ALA A 142 3.60 7.67 11.23
CA ALA A 142 2.23 7.46 10.79
C ALA A 142 1.28 7.43 12.00
N PHE A 143 0.04 7.89 11.77
CA PHE A 143 -1.04 7.94 12.77
C PHE A 143 -2.33 7.39 12.20
N GLU A 144 -3.05 6.58 12.98
CA GLU A 144 -4.35 6.03 12.58
C GLU A 144 -5.43 7.11 12.60
N LEU A 145 -6.25 7.12 11.55
CA LEU A 145 -7.57 7.75 11.55
C LEU A 145 -8.66 6.66 11.52
N PRO A 146 -9.44 6.49 12.60
CA PRO A 146 -10.51 5.49 12.63
C PRO A 146 -11.63 5.85 11.64
N GLY A 147 -12.44 4.86 11.26
CA GLY A 147 -13.63 5.06 10.42
C GLY A 147 -13.44 4.77 8.92
N GLY A 148 -12.21 4.92 8.40
CA GLY A 148 -11.87 4.56 7.01
C GLY A 148 -12.83 5.14 5.96
N TRP A 149 -13.07 4.41 4.87
CA TRP A 149 -13.95 4.84 3.76
C TRP A 149 -15.43 4.93 4.14
N HIS A 150 -15.87 4.28 5.22
CA HIS A 150 -17.24 4.36 5.68
C HIS A 150 -17.56 5.71 6.35
N ASN A 151 -16.54 6.42 6.83
CA ASN A 151 -16.67 7.77 7.34
C ASN A 151 -16.14 8.78 6.30
N GLU A 152 -16.93 9.01 5.26
CA GLU A 152 -16.58 9.89 4.14
C GLU A 152 -16.13 11.29 4.60
N LYS A 153 -16.77 11.84 5.63
CA LYS A 153 -16.39 13.15 6.16
C LYS A 153 -14.94 13.17 6.65
N GLU A 154 -14.52 12.18 7.44
CA GLU A 154 -13.16 12.09 7.96
C GLU A 154 -12.15 11.74 6.87
N ALA A 155 -12.53 10.86 5.93
CA ALA A 155 -11.75 10.56 4.73
C ALA A 155 -11.41 11.81 3.92
N ILE A 156 -12.41 12.65 3.65
CA ILE A 156 -12.23 13.89 2.89
C ILE A 156 -11.43 14.91 3.68
N ILE A 157 -11.65 15.05 5.00
CA ILE A 157 -10.84 15.93 5.86
C ILE A 157 -9.37 15.53 5.78
N LEU A 158 -9.06 14.23 5.83
CA LEU A 158 -7.69 13.78 5.74
C LEU A 158 -7.09 14.01 4.36
N THR A 159 -7.86 13.80 3.29
CA THR A 159 -7.41 14.10 1.93
C THR A 159 -7.06 15.58 1.79
N VAL A 160 -7.88 16.47 2.34
CA VAL A 160 -7.59 17.91 2.40
C VAL A 160 -6.33 18.19 3.24
N LEU A 161 -6.17 17.52 4.39
CA LEU A 161 -4.98 17.68 5.23
C LEU A 161 -3.71 17.23 4.50
N GLN A 162 -3.75 16.10 3.79
CA GLN A 162 -2.64 15.60 2.96
C GLN A 162 -2.25 16.63 1.89
N ILE A 163 -3.23 17.16 1.15
CA ILE A 163 -2.98 18.19 0.12
C ILE A 163 -2.40 19.46 0.76
N LEU A 164 -2.91 19.88 1.92
CA LEU A 164 -2.46 21.09 2.62
C LEU A 164 -1.01 20.95 3.12
N MET A 165 -0.66 19.81 3.69
CA MET A 165 0.70 19.51 4.11
C MET A 165 1.64 19.39 2.91
N GLY A 166 1.18 18.69 1.86
CA GLY A 166 1.89 18.48 0.61
C GLY A 166 3.23 17.78 0.80
N GLY A 167 4.21 18.18 -0.01
CA GLY A 167 5.53 17.59 -0.02
C GLY A 167 6.28 17.93 -1.30
N GLY A 168 7.47 17.37 -1.45
CA GLY A 168 8.32 17.50 -2.62
C GLY A 168 9.74 17.07 -2.32
N GLY A 169 10.45 16.66 -3.37
CA GLY A 169 11.91 16.55 -3.35
C GLY A 169 12.55 17.91 -3.70
N SER A 170 13.69 18.22 -3.09
CA SER A 170 14.46 19.45 -3.36
C SER A 170 14.84 19.62 -4.84
N PHE A 171 14.86 18.54 -5.61
CA PHE A 171 15.24 18.50 -7.03
C PHE A 171 14.06 18.44 -8.01
N SER A 172 12.82 18.63 -7.54
CA SER A 172 11.66 18.63 -8.45
C SER A 172 11.65 19.88 -9.33
N ALA A 173 12.27 19.78 -10.52
CA ALA A 173 12.19 20.80 -11.56
C ALA A 173 10.76 20.88 -12.11
N GLY A 174 10.02 21.91 -11.72
CA GLY A 174 8.65 22.13 -12.18
C GLY A 174 8.16 23.53 -11.90
N GLY A 175 7.26 24.01 -12.76
CA GLY A 175 6.62 25.31 -12.60
C GLY A 175 5.52 25.33 -11.53
N PRO A 176 4.84 26.48 -11.37
CA PRO A 176 3.72 26.63 -10.44
C PRO A 176 2.64 25.54 -10.62
N GLY A 177 2.05 25.10 -9.50
CA GLY A 177 0.96 24.10 -9.49
C GLY A 177 1.34 22.73 -8.92
N LYS A 178 2.63 22.42 -8.74
CA LYS A 178 3.10 21.13 -8.16
C LYS A 178 3.07 21.05 -6.62
N GLY A 179 2.36 21.96 -5.94
CA GLY A 179 2.35 22.00 -4.47
C GLY A 179 3.53 22.73 -3.82
N MET A 180 4.28 23.55 -4.57
CA MET A 180 5.41 24.36 -4.06
C MET A 180 5.04 25.28 -2.88
N TYR A 181 3.77 25.65 -2.76
CA TYR A 181 3.27 26.51 -1.69
C TYR A 181 2.69 25.77 -0.48
N SER A 182 2.74 24.44 -0.49
CA SER A 182 2.30 23.60 0.63
C SER A 182 3.14 23.85 1.90
N ARG A 183 2.58 23.51 3.06
CA ARG A 183 3.22 23.85 4.34
C ARG A 183 4.59 23.20 4.49
N LEU A 184 4.72 21.91 4.18
CA LEU A 184 6.00 21.20 4.34
C LEU A 184 7.05 21.65 3.33
N CYS A 185 6.64 21.88 2.07
CA CYS A 185 7.55 22.40 1.05
C CYS A 185 8.17 23.76 1.46
N LYS A 186 7.37 24.66 2.04
CA LYS A 186 7.86 25.97 2.51
C LYS A 186 8.76 25.88 3.74
N LEU A 187 8.40 25.04 4.72
CA LEU A 187 9.11 24.98 5.99
C LEU A 187 10.42 24.20 5.88
N ILE A 188 10.42 23.11 5.13
CA ILE A 188 11.50 22.13 5.15
C ILE A 188 12.47 22.33 3.99
N LEU A 189 12.00 22.47 2.75
CA LEU A 189 12.93 22.54 1.60
C LEU A 189 13.71 23.86 1.53
N VAL A 190 13.27 24.89 2.28
CA VAL A 190 14.01 26.16 2.44
C VAL A 190 15.12 26.03 3.49
N SER A 191 15.01 25.09 4.43
CA SER A 191 16.04 24.78 5.43
C SER A 191 16.84 23.56 4.96
N THR A 192 18.04 23.80 4.46
CA THR A 192 18.93 22.91 3.66
C THR A 192 19.35 21.55 4.28
N CYS A 193 18.67 21.04 5.30
CA CYS A 193 19.04 19.81 6.01
C CYS A 193 18.33 18.53 5.49
N LEU A 194 17.30 18.64 4.65
CA LEU A 194 16.51 17.50 4.18
C LEU A 194 16.41 17.45 2.64
N GLU A 195 16.60 16.26 2.06
CA GLU A 195 16.62 16.08 0.60
C GLU A 195 15.22 15.89 0.01
N SER A 196 14.33 15.22 0.74
CA SER A 196 12.95 14.96 0.33
C SER A 196 12.04 14.85 1.54
N VAL A 197 10.84 15.42 1.42
CA VAL A 197 9.73 15.22 2.36
C VAL A 197 8.46 14.99 1.59
N SER A 198 7.78 13.87 1.84
CA SER A 198 6.49 13.60 1.22
C SER A 198 5.47 13.19 2.25
N THR A 199 4.22 13.62 2.05
CA THR A 199 3.09 13.09 2.77
C THR A 199 2.28 12.17 1.89
N SER A 200 2.15 10.93 2.35
CA SER A 200 1.39 9.90 1.66
C SER A 200 0.20 9.52 2.53
N SER A 201 -1.01 9.58 1.96
CA SER A 201 -2.05 8.63 2.34
C SER A 201 -1.73 7.33 1.63
N VAL A 202 -1.70 6.25 2.39
CA VAL A 202 -1.51 4.93 1.78
C VAL A 202 -2.86 4.45 1.34
N LEU A 203 -2.98 4.24 0.04
CA LEU A 203 -4.15 3.67 -0.60
C LEU A 203 -3.75 2.28 -1.08
N PHE A 204 -4.00 1.24 -0.27
CA PHE A 204 -3.96 -0.12 -0.79
C PHE A 204 -5.32 -0.44 -1.42
N SER A 205 -5.39 -0.35 -2.74
CA SER A 205 -6.55 -0.73 -3.54
C SER A 205 -6.44 -2.20 -3.94
N ILE A 206 -6.69 -3.13 -3.02
CA ILE A 206 -6.97 -4.54 -3.40
C ILE A 206 -8.21 -5.13 -2.70
N GLN A 207 -8.74 -4.54 -1.64
CA GLN A 207 -10.07 -4.90 -1.15
C GLN A 207 -10.82 -3.65 -0.69
N GLN A 208 -11.83 -3.27 -1.46
CA GLN A 208 -12.93 -2.45 -0.94
C GLN A 208 -13.44 -3.17 0.31
N HIS A 209 -13.12 -2.67 1.50
CA HIS A 209 -14.15 -2.30 2.47
C HIS A 209 -13.67 -1.78 3.83
N LEU A 210 -12.45 -1.98 4.30
CA LEU A 210 -12.10 -1.46 5.63
C LEU A 210 -10.64 -1.12 5.69
N GLN A 211 -10.24 0.12 5.40
CA GLN A 211 -8.88 0.55 5.73
C GLN A 211 -8.86 1.96 6.35
N PRO A 212 -8.20 2.13 7.51
CA PRO A 212 -7.91 3.41 8.12
C PRO A 212 -6.84 4.13 7.31
N TYR A 213 -6.88 5.45 7.39
CA TYR A 213 -5.96 6.29 6.65
C TYR A 213 -4.72 6.66 7.48
N TRP A 214 -3.65 7.00 6.76
CA TRP A 214 -2.39 7.42 7.34
C TRP A 214 -1.95 8.80 6.88
N LEU A 215 -1.20 9.44 7.77
CA LEU A 215 -0.37 10.60 7.50
C LEU A 215 1.10 10.14 7.54
N ILE A 216 1.66 9.67 6.43
CA ILE A 216 3.07 9.23 6.42
C ILE A 216 3.99 10.43 6.30
N TRP A 217 4.95 10.56 7.21
CA TRP A 217 6.05 11.51 7.14
C TRP A 217 7.32 10.83 6.62
N ASN A 218 7.55 10.79 5.31
CA ASN A 218 8.80 10.25 4.77
C ASN A 218 9.86 11.35 4.70
N THR A 219 11.02 11.11 5.29
CA THR A 219 12.17 12.00 5.12
C THR A 219 13.44 11.21 4.85
N SER A 220 14.33 11.77 4.03
CA SER A 220 15.69 11.26 3.78
C SER A 220 16.70 12.29 4.29
N TYR A 221 17.64 11.89 5.14
CA TYR A 221 18.72 12.76 5.64
C TYR A 221 20.11 12.16 5.42
N ASN A 222 21.10 13.00 5.13
CA ASN A 222 22.50 12.62 4.91
C ASN A 222 23.31 13.02 6.17
N CYS A 223 23.79 12.06 6.94
CA CYS A 223 24.49 12.35 8.21
C CYS A 223 25.99 12.63 7.98
N LYS A 224 26.44 13.88 8.16
CA LYS A 224 27.81 14.16 8.63
C LYS A 224 27.84 14.17 10.16
N PRO A 225 28.89 13.65 10.81
CA PRO A 225 28.89 13.41 12.25
C PRO A 225 29.18 14.71 13.01
N ALA A 226 28.14 15.47 13.34
CA ALA A 226 28.26 16.54 14.32
C ALA A 226 26.87 16.92 14.85
N PHE A 227 26.31 16.11 15.76
CA PHE A 227 25.54 16.56 16.92
C PHE A 227 25.05 15.33 17.70
N ARG A 228 25.51 15.16 18.96
CA ARG A 228 24.81 14.34 19.95
C ARG A 228 23.91 15.28 20.74
N PRO A 229 22.57 15.20 20.65
CA PRO A 229 21.71 15.76 21.66
C PRO A 229 21.51 14.72 22.75
N SER A 230 21.97 15.03 23.97
CA SER A 230 21.54 14.35 25.19
C SER A 230 20.04 14.59 25.37
N ILE A 231 19.23 13.57 25.12
CA ILE A 231 17.80 13.62 25.44
C ILE A 231 17.66 13.31 26.94
N THR A 232 17.64 14.36 27.75
CA THR A 232 17.12 14.30 29.11
C THR A 232 15.60 14.29 29.05
N ASN A 233 15.02 13.22 29.59
CA ASN A 233 13.60 12.91 29.68
C ASN A 233 12.84 13.94 30.54
N PRO A 234 11.76 14.59 30.06
CA PRO A 234 10.88 15.30 30.97
C PRO A 234 9.41 15.09 30.60
N PHE A 235 8.88 13.86 30.72
CA PHE A 235 7.44 13.64 30.87
C PHE A 235 7.19 12.44 31.79
N THR A 236 7.33 12.71 33.09
CA THR A 236 6.64 11.94 34.13
C THR A 236 5.50 12.83 34.58
N VAL A 237 4.26 12.43 34.31
CA VAL A 237 3.07 13.07 34.89
C VAL A 237 2.40 12.05 35.78
N ARG A 238 2.25 12.44 37.05
CA ARG A 238 1.44 11.79 38.09
C ARG A 238 -0.04 11.81 37.75
#